data_AF-A0A7J3B757-F1
#
_entry.id   AF-A0A7J3B757-F1
#
_cell.length_a   1.000
_cell.length_b   1.000
_cell.length_c   1.000
_cell.angle_alpha   90.00
_cell.angle_beta   90.00
_cell.angle_gamma   90.00
#
_symmetry.space_group_name_H-M   'P 1'
#
loop_
_entity.id
_entity.type
_entity.pdbx_description
1 polymer ?
#
loop_
_entity_poly.entity_id
_entity_poly.type
_entity_poly.pdbx_seq_one_letter_code
_entity_poly.pdbx_strand_id
1 'polypeptide(L)'
;MNGGISILGISVSFLFPLFFSLIGYTIYGISNFLSLSSLSIFIVLSTLLSFVGSLFDSVLGETLENRGYLSKYGVNFFAALFSFLIALAIVLR
;
A
#
# COMPACT_ATOMS: atom_id res chain seq x y z
N MET A 1 3.50 -3.22 18.03
CA MET A 1 4.18 -1.96 17.69
C MET A 1 3.47 -1.40 16.48
N ASN A 2 2.72 -0.31 16.64
CA ASN A 2 2.02 0.30 15.51
C ASN A 2 3.08 1.06 14.70
N GLY A 3 3.61 0.34 13.71
CA GLY A 3 4.96 0.54 13.18
C GLY A 3 5.14 1.83 12.39
N GLY A 4 4.08 2.40 11.81
CA GLY A 4 4.17 3.46 10.80
C GLY A 4 4.61 4.85 11.29
N ILE A 5 4.82 5.07 12.59
CA ILE A 5 5.35 6.35 13.11
C ILE A 5 6.85 6.23 13.48
N SER A 6 7.39 5.01 13.49
CA SER A 6 8.82 4.80 13.72
C SER A 6 9.61 4.87 12.41
N ILE A 7 10.86 5.35 12.48
CA ILE A 7 11.75 5.45 11.32
C ILE A 7 11.90 4.09 10.60
N LEU A 8 11.92 3.00 11.37
CA LEU A 8 12.00 1.63 10.87
C LEU A 8 10.72 1.22 10.15
N GLY A 9 9.55 1.48 10.72
CA GLY A 9 8.30 1.08 10.10
C GLY A 9 7.99 1.86 8.84
N ILE A 10 8.34 3.15 8.76
CA ILE A 10 8.23 3.93 7.51
C ILE A 10 9.14 3.32 6.43
N SER A 11 10.38 2.98 6.78
CA SER A 11 11.34 2.38 5.84
C SER A 11 10.85 1.02 5.31
N VAL A 12 10.38 0.15 6.20
CA VAL A 12 9.83 -1.17 5.84
C VAL A 12 8.56 -1.03 5.00
N SER A 13 7.67 -0.10 5.37
CA SER A 13 6.41 0.16 4.65
C SER A 13 6.65 0.68 3.24
N PHE A 14 7.80 1.28 2.95
CA PHE A 14 8.16 1.71 1.59
C PHE A 14 8.92 0.64 0.81
N LEU A 15 9.93 0.01 1.44
CA LEU A 15 10.81 -0.94 0.75
C LEU A 15 10.09 -2.23 0.37
N PHE A 16 9.25 -2.79 1.24
CA PHE A 16 8.55 -4.05 0.93
C PHE A 16 7.62 -3.92 -0.28
N PRO A 17 6.73 -2.91 -0.35
CA PRO A 17 5.91 -2.72 -1.54
C PRO A 17 6.70 -2.47 -2.81
N LEU A 18 7.84 -1.78 -2.73
CA LEU A 18 8.73 -1.59 -3.87
C LEU A 18 9.26 -2.95 -4.39
N PHE A 19 9.76 -3.81 -3.49
CA PHE A 19 10.26 -5.13 -3.86
C PHE A 19 9.16 -6.01 -4.46
N PHE A 20 7.99 -6.08 -3.83
CA PHE A 20 6.88 -6.90 -4.32
C PHE A 20 6.27 -6.36 -5.61
N SER A 21 6.18 -5.04 -5.80
CA SER A 21 5.71 -4.46 -7.06
C SER A 21 6.69 -4.71 -8.19
N LEU A 22 8.00 -4.60 -7.95
CA LEU A 22 9.03 -4.94 -8.92
C LEU A 22 8.88 -6.38 -9.38
N ILE A 23 8.80 -7.35 -8.46
CA ILE A 23 8.67 -8.77 -8.82
C ILE A 23 7.32 -9.04 -9.50
N GLY A 24 6.21 -8.56 -8.92
CA GLY A 24 4.87 -8.83 -9.43
C GLY A 24 4.63 -8.26 -10.82
N TYR A 25 4.94 -6.98 -11.02
CA TYR A 25 4.71 -6.33 -12.31
C TYR A 25 5.74 -6.74 -13.36
N THR A 26 6.96 -7.12 -13.01
CA THR A 26 7.88 -7.69 -14.00
C THR A 26 7.37 -9.03 -14.54
N ILE A 27 6.89 -9.92 -13.69
CA ILE A 27 6.25 -11.18 -14.11
C ILE A 27 5.02 -10.90 -14.99
N TYR A 28 4.15 -9.99 -14.54
CA TYR A 28 2.96 -9.58 -15.30
C TYR A 28 3.32 -8.97 -16.66
N GLY A 29 4.39 -8.16 -16.69
CA GLY A 29 4.91 -7.50 -17.87
C GLY A 29 5.43 -8.46 -18.93
N ILE A 30 6.17 -9.47 -18.50
CA ILE A 30 6.67 -10.55 -19.37
C ILE A 30 5.50 -11.34 -19.96
N SER A 31 4.50 -11.67 -19.15
CA SER A 31 3.34 -12.46 -19.58
C SER A 31 2.46 -11.74 -20.62
N ASN A 32 2.32 -10.41 -20.50
CA ASN A 32 1.44 -9.61 -21.34
C ASN A 32 2.17 -8.74 -22.37
N PHE A 33 3.48 -8.93 -22.56
CA PHE A 33 4.32 -8.14 -23.48
C PHE A 33 4.14 -6.62 -23.32
N LEU A 34 4.08 -6.15 -22.07
CA LEU A 34 3.90 -4.73 -21.75
C LEU A 34 5.16 -3.92 -22.01
N SER A 35 4.97 -2.66 -22.42
CA SER A 35 6.07 -1.71 -22.58
C SER A 35 6.71 -1.33 -21.23
N LEU A 36 7.99 -0.96 -21.26
CA LEU A 36 8.72 -0.54 -20.07
C LEU A 36 8.08 0.68 -19.38
N SER A 37 7.51 1.59 -20.17
CA SER A 37 6.82 2.78 -19.66
C SER A 37 5.58 2.39 -18.85
N SER A 38 4.72 1.52 -19.38
CA SER A 38 3.54 1.01 -18.64
C SER A 38 3.93 0.28 -17.35
N LEU A 39 5.01 -0.51 -17.37
CA LEU A 39 5.48 -1.23 -16.20
C LEU A 39 5.95 -0.28 -15.10
N SER A 40 6.72 0.74 -15.46
CA SER A 40 7.21 1.74 -14.51
C SER A 40 6.06 2.47 -13.80
N ILE A 41 4.98 2.79 -14.52
CA ILE A 41 3.79 3.43 -13.97
C ILE A 41 3.10 2.52 -12.95
N PHE A 42 2.90 1.25 -13.27
CA PHE A 42 2.26 0.31 -12.34
C PHE A 42 3.09 0.04 -11.09
N ILE A 43 4.41 -0.10 -11.23
CA ILE A 43 5.35 -0.27 -10.11
C ILE A 43 5.29 0.95 -9.18
N VAL A 44 5.38 2.16 -9.74
CA VAL A 44 5.34 3.40 -8.94
C VAL A 44 3.99 3.58 -8.26
N LEU A 45 2.88 3.42 -8.99
CA LEU A 45 1.54 3.56 -8.43
C LEU A 45 1.30 2.56 -7.30
N SER A 46 1.51 1.26 -7.55
CA SER A 46 1.27 0.23 -6.54
C SER A 46 2.15 0.40 -5.30
N THR A 47 3.40 0.82 -5.46
CA THR A 47 4.30 1.10 -4.32
C THR A 47 3.76 2.26 -3.49
N LEU A 48 3.40 3.38 -4.12
CA LEU A 48 2.87 4.56 -3.42
C LEU A 48 1.54 4.28 -2.74
N LEU A 49 0.62 3.59 -3.41
CA LEU A 49 -0.68 3.22 -2.86
C LEU A 49 -0.55 2.29 -1.65
N SER A 50 0.32 1.28 -1.75
CA SER A 50 0.59 0.35 -0.64
C SER A 50 1.29 1.04 0.54
N PHE A 51 2.20 1.97 0.26
CA PHE A 51 2.86 2.80 1.27
C PHE A 51 1.86 3.71 2.00
N VAL A 52 1.00 4.41 1.26
CA VAL A 52 -0.05 5.26 1.86
C VAL A 52 -1.04 4.43 2.68
N GLY A 53 -1.43 3.25 2.19
CA GLY A 53 -2.29 2.33 2.90
C GLY A 53 -1.73 1.88 4.25
N SER A 54 -0.45 1.53 4.29
CA SER A 54 0.24 1.11 5.53
C SER A 54 0.46 2.24 6.53
N LEU A 55 0.65 3.47 6.06
CA LEU A 55 0.63 4.66 6.93
C LEU A 55 -0.76 4.87 7.54
N PHE A 56 -1.82 4.75 6.74
CA PHE A 56 -3.19 4.91 7.20
C PHE A 56 -3.59 3.81 8.21
N ASP A 57 -3.19 2.57 7.95
CA ASP A 57 -3.32 1.44 8.89
C ASP A 57 -2.68 1.77 10.26
N SER A 58 -1.45 2.30 10.25
CA SER A 58 -0.75 2.67 11.48
C SER A 58 -1.43 3.81 12.24
N VAL A 59 -1.96 4.82 11.53
CA VAL A 59 -2.72 5.92 12.14
C VAL A 59 -4.02 5.41 12.76
N LEU A 60 -4.77 4.56 12.05
CA LEU A 60 -5.98 3.94 12.57
C LEU A 60 -5.70 3.00 13.74
N GLY A 61 -4.58 2.28 13.72
CA GLY A 61 -4.12 1.43 14.82
C GLY A 61 -3.87 2.24 16.10
N GLU A 62 -3.14 3.35 16.00
CA GLU A 62 -2.89 4.21 17.17
C GLU A 62 -4.13 4.97 17.66
N THR A 63 -5.02 5.37 16.75
CA THR A 63 -6.17 6.21 17.10
C THR A 63 -7.41 5.42 17.51
N LEU A 64 -7.70 4.29 16.86
CA LEU A 64 -8.95 3.55 17.03
C LEU A 64 -8.74 2.16 17.63
N GLU A 65 -7.72 1.40 17.19
CA GLU A 65 -7.45 0.06 17.75
C GLU A 65 -6.96 0.16 19.21
N ASN A 66 -5.97 1.00 19.48
CA ASN A 66 -5.45 1.20 20.84
C ASN A 66 -6.50 1.74 21.82
N ARG A 67 -7.56 2.37 21.32
CA ARG A 67 -8.69 2.86 22.12
C ARG A 67 -9.84 1.85 22.23
N GLY A 68 -9.73 0.69 21.59
CA GLY A 68 -10.73 -0.39 21.62
C GLY A 68 -11.95 -0.18 20.72
N TYR A 69 -11.95 0.84 19.84
CA TYR A 69 -13.07 1.09 18.92
C TYR A 69 -13.08 0.14 17.72
N LEU A 70 -11.91 -0.31 17.27
CA LEU A 70 -11.75 -1.23 16.14
C LEU A 70 -10.89 -2.42 16.53
N SER A 71 -11.23 -3.59 16.00
CA SER A 71 -10.34 -4.75 16.04
C SER A 71 -9.23 -4.59 14.99
N LYS A 72 -8.10 -5.27 15.18
CA LYS A 72 -7.00 -5.31 14.21
C LYS A 72 -7.44 -5.63 12.78
N TYR A 73 -8.39 -6.57 12.62
CA TYR A 73 -8.95 -6.90 11.31
C TYR A 73 -9.80 -5.78 10.73
N GLY A 74 -10.50 -5.02 11.58
CA GLY A 74 -11.24 -3.83 11.16
C GLY A 74 -10.33 -2.73 10.65
N VAL A 75 -9.22 -2.44 11.34
CA VAL A 75 -8.20 -1.47 10.90
C VAL A 75 -7.64 -1.87 9.54
N ASN A 76 -7.19 -3.11 9.39
CA ASN A 76 -6.68 -3.63 8.11
C ASN A 76 -7.71 -3.49 6.99
N PHE A 77 -8.99 -3.77 7.27
CA PHE A 77 -10.07 -3.63 6.29
C PHE A 77 -10.25 -2.17 5.84
N PHE A 78 -10.30 -1.22 6.78
CA PHE A 78 -10.42 0.20 6.45
C PHE A 78 -9.18 0.73 5.71
N ALA A 79 -7.99 0.25 6.07
CA ALA A 79 -6.75 0.61 5.36
C ALA A 79 -6.71 0.07 3.93
N ALA A 80 -7.15 -1.17 3.71
CA ALA A 80 -7.30 -1.74 2.38
C ALA A 80 -8.36 -0.98 1.56
N LEU A 81 -9.51 -0.67 2.17
CA LEU A 81 -10.59 0.07 1.53
C LEU A 81 -10.15 1.49 1.15
N PHE A 82 -9.41 2.17 2.02
CA PHE A 82 -8.83 3.49 1.74
C PHE A 82 -7.89 3.45 0.53
N SER A 83 -6.98 2.46 0.51
CA SER A 83 -6.05 2.26 -0.62
C SER A 83 -6.80 1.99 -1.93
N PHE A 84 -7.86 1.17 -1.87
CA PHE A 84 -8.71 0.88 -3.01
C PHE A 84 -9.43 2.12 -3.55
N LEU A 85 -10.03 2.94 -2.67
CA LEU A 85 -10.73 4.15 -3.08
C LEU A 85 -9.80 5.17 -3.74
N ILE A 86 -8.58 5.32 -3.22
CA ILE A 86 -7.55 6.19 -3.84
C ILE A 86 -7.17 5.63 -5.22
N ALA A 87 -6.92 4.33 -5.32
CA ALA A 87 -6.58 3.70 -6.60
C ALA A 87 -7.69 3.92 -7.63
N LEU A 88 -8.94 3.69 -7.23
CA LEU A 88 -10.11 3.86 -8.07
C LEU A 88 -10.26 5.31 -8.55
N ALA A 89 -10.07 6.29 -7.66
CA ALA A 89 -10.11 7.71 -8.03
C ALA A 89 -9.02 8.10 -9.03
N ILE A 90 -7.83 7.49 -8.97
CA ILE A 90 -6.75 7.73 -9.93
C ILE A 90 -7.06 7.09 -11.28
N VAL A 91 -7.63 5.88 -11.28
CA VAL A 91 -7.92 5.10 -12.51
C VAL A 91 -9.13 5.65 -13.27
N LEU A 92 -10.14 6.17 -12.56
CA LEU A 92 -11.35 6.71 -13.18
C LEU A 92 -11.20 8.15 -13.71
N ARG A 93 -9.99 8.72 -13.65
CA ARG A 93 -9.68 10.04 -14.19
C ARG A 93 -9.06 9.95 -15.58
#